data_AF-A0A4R0IPI2-F1
#
_entry.id   AF-A0A4R0IPI2-F1
#
_cell.length_a   1.000
_cell.length_b   1.000
_cell.length_c   1.000
_cell.angle_alpha   90.00
_cell.angle_beta   90.00
_cell.angle_gamma   90.00
#
_symmetry.space_group_name_H-M   'P 1'
#
loop_
_entity.id
_entity.type
_entity.pdbx_description
1 polymer ?
#
loop_
_entity_poly.entity_id
_entity_poly.type
_entity_poly.pdbx_seq_one_letter_code
_entity_poly.pdbx_strand_id
1 'polypeptide(L)'
;METRQLHPVVAGLFARGRRRTVRVAIEQEYVVAAADGRVVPIEELRRAAEGSPAAPYLSFEPGGQLELSLPPSLDPLGDLRSLTADLRRRLGGITLRAIPVDPRQDVPLQLTSARYVAMQRHFDRIGPAGRRMMRRTASTQICLDWWPGRAGIEQWRVLNLAGPFLAARFNRSDRLATWLAVDPGRTAFDDSLLRDEDPVASYAAFAAAATVFVDGPVGHLSTLFPPVRPRGAYLEVRFLDALEPDAVERAVGVLRQLMYDDVRRRDVLRALEGSRSAELWRAAAAGELEEEMAA
;
A
#
# COMPACT_ATOMS: atom_id res chain seq x y z
N MET A 1 -15.30 16.68 -5.36
CA MET A 1 -14.38 17.83 -5.56
C MET A 1 -14.12 17.96 -7.04
N GLU A 2 -14.01 19.17 -7.57
CA GLU A 2 -13.91 19.37 -9.02
C GLU A 2 -12.54 18.96 -9.57
N THR A 3 -12.53 18.34 -10.76
CA THR A 3 -11.32 17.91 -11.46
C THR A 3 -10.32 19.05 -11.66
N ARG A 4 -10.80 20.28 -11.91
CA ARG A 4 -9.95 21.47 -12.08
C ARG A 4 -9.10 21.79 -10.84
N GLN A 5 -9.61 21.53 -9.64
CA GLN A 5 -8.88 21.72 -8.38
C GLN A 5 -7.90 20.57 -8.11
N LEU A 6 -8.24 19.36 -8.55
CA LEU A 6 -7.45 18.15 -8.37
C LEU A 6 -6.25 18.06 -9.31
N HIS A 7 -6.44 18.43 -10.57
CA HIS A 7 -5.46 18.24 -11.64
C HIS A 7 -4.04 18.75 -11.31
N PRO A 8 -3.81 19.98 -10.81
CA PRO A 8 -2.45 20.44 -10.52
C PRO A 8 -1.77 19.63 -9.41
N VAL A 9 -2.53 19.17 -8.41
CA VAL A 9 -2.01 18.36 -7.32
C VAL A 9 -1.70 16.93 -7.80
N VAL A 10 -2.59 16.35 -8.61
CA VAL A 10 -2.37 15.04 -9.24
C VAL A 10 -1.16 15.11 -10.18
N ALA A 11 -1.01 16.14 -11.00
CA ALA A 11 0.16 16.30 -11.86
C ALA A 11 1.48 16.31 -11.06
N GLY A 12 1.48 16.89 -9.86
CA GLY A 12 2.60 16.83 -8.92
C GLY A 12 2.94 15.40 -8.47
N LEU A 13 1.93 14.53 -8.29
CA LEU A 13 2.13 13.11 -7.98
C LEU A 13 2.78 12.34 -9.14
N PHE A 14 2.58 12.79 -10.39
CA PHE A 14 3.14 12.16 -11.61
C PHE A 14 4.39 12.87 -12.14
N ALA A 15 5.03 13.73 -11.33
CA ALA A 15 6.20 14.51 -11.72
C ALA A 15 7.39 13.65 -12.17
N ARG A 16 7.51 12.43 -11.61
CA ARG A 16 8.60 11.46 -11.81
C ARG A 16 9.95 11.96 -11.32
N GLY A 17 10.89 11.03 -11.15
CA GLY A 17 12.29 11.33 -10.87
C GLY A 17 12.99 11.97 -12.06
N ARG A 18 14.08 12.70 -11.79
CA ARG A 18 14.92 13.34 -12.84
C ARG A 18 15.98 12.40 -13.43
N ARG A 19 16.26 11.29 -12.76
CA ARG A 19 17.31 10.32 -13.11
C ARG A 19 16.78 8.91 -12.94
N ARG A 20 17.43 7.94 -13.59
CA ARG A 20 17.17 6.53 -13.37
C ARG A 20 17.98 6.03 -12.17
N THR A 21 17.33 5.88 -11.03
CA THR A 21 17.90 5.28 -9.81
C THR A 21 17.10 4.04 -9.44
N VAL A 22 17.66 3.18 -8.59
CA VAL A 22 17.10 1.84 -8.32
C VAL A 22 16.86 1.58 -6.84
N ARG A 23 16.69 2.65 -6.05
CA ARG A 23 16.50 2.52 -4.60
C ARG A 23 15.09 2.00 -4.32
N VAL A 24 14.97 1.39 -3.17
CA VAL A 24 13.72 0.82 -2.67
C VAL A 24 13.56 1.25 -1.22
N ALA A 25 12.35 1.63 -0.84
CA ALA A 25 11.95 1.79 0.55
C ALA A 25 10.85 0.78 0.88
N ILE A 26 10.73 0.43 2.16
CA ILE A 26 9.70 -0.46 2.66
C ILE A 26 8.90 0.27 3.74
N GLU A 27 7.58 0.25 3.60
CA GLU A 27 6.67 0.54 4.70
C GLU A 27 6.13 -0.80 5.23
N GLN A 28 6.34 -1.09 6.50
CA GLN A 28 5.93 -2.35 7.11
C GLN A 28 4.98 -2.10 8.26
N GLU A 29 3.75 -2.58 8.13
CA GLU A 29 2.76 -2.58 9.20
C GLU A 29 2.80 -3.90 9.98
N TYR A 30 2.57 -3.81 11.29
CA TYR A 30 2.50 -4.93 12.22
C TYR A 30 1.21 -4.91 13.00
N VAL A 31 0.55 -6.06 13.10
CA VAL A 31 -0.43 -6.29 14.15
C VAL A 31 0.31 -6.41 15.48
N VAL A 32 -0.12 -5.62 16.46
CA VAL A 32 0.49 -5.53 17.78
C VAL A 32 -0.40 -6.20 18.83
N ALA A 33 0.18 -7.00 19.70
CA ALA A 33 -0.54 -7.67 20.78
C ALA A 33 0.30 -7.69 22.06
N ALA A 34 -0.32 -7.42 23.21
CA ALA A 34 0.33 -7.67 24.49
C ALA A 34 0.43 -9.19 24.75
N ALA A 35 1.18 -9.57 25.79
CA ALA A 35 1.40 -10.96 26.19
C ALA A 35 0.10 -11.75 26.47
N ASP A 36 -0.95 -11.06 26.94
CA ASP A 36 -2.29 -11.63 27.18
C ASP A 36 -3.20 -11.62 25.93
N GLY A 37 -2.68 -11.16 24.78
CA GLY A 37 -3.40 -11.06 23.51
C GLY A 37 -4.23 -9.79 23.32
N ARG A 38 -4.34 -8.89 24.31
CA ARG A 38 -5.18 -7.68 24.21
C ARG A 38 -4.65 -6.68 23.17
N VAL A 39 -5.54 -5.80 22.72
CA VAL A 39 -5.17 -4.63 21.91
C VAL A 39 -4.28 -3.71 22.74
N VAL A 40 -3.19 -3.25 22.15
CA VAL A 40 -2.23 -2.35 22.79
C VAL A 40 -2.58 -0.90 22.43
N PRO A 41 -2.79 -0.01 23.42
CA PRO A 41 -2.93 1.42 23.17
C PRO A 41 -1.70 2.00 22.45
N ILE A 42 -1.91 2.87 21.46
CA ILE A 42 -0.84 3.54 20.72
C ILE A 42 0.17 4.23 21.65
N GLU A 43 -0.30 4.84 22.73
CA GLU A 43 0.56 5.54 23.69
C GLU A 43 1.42 4.58 24.54
N GLU A 44 1.00 3.34 24.72
CA GLU A 44 1.83 2.29 25.33
C GLU A 44 2.99 1.92 24.38
N LEU A 45 2.69 1.73 23.09
CA LEU A 45 3.70 1.46 22.06
C LEU A 45 4.69 2.60 21.88
N ARG A 46 4.20 3.85 21.85
CA ARG A 46 5.04 5.04 21.69
C ARG A 46 6.07 5.14 22.82
N ARG A 47 5.62 4.96 24.07
CA ARG A 47 6.50 4.96 25.24
C ARG A 47 7.48 3.78 25.22
N ALA A 48 7.02 2.58 24.86
CA ALA A 48 7.89 1.40 24.78
C ALA A 48 8.94 1.50 23.65
N ALA A 49 8.65 2.22 22.58
CA ALA A 49 9.56 2.46 21.46
C ALA A 49 10.50 3.66 21.68
N GLU A 50 10.39 4.37 22.80
CA GLU A 50 11.19 5.56 23.08
C GLU A 50 12.71 5.25 23.04
N GLY A 51 13.47 6.13 22.39
CA GLY A 51 14.91 5.95 22.16
C GLY A 51 15.28 4.83 21.19
N SER A 52 14.32 4.17 20.53
CA SER A 52 14.63 3.27 19.42
C SER A 52 15.17 4.05 18.22
N PRO A 53 16.20 3.55 17.51
CA PRO A 53 16.58 4.07 16.20
C PRO A 53 15.45 4.03 15.17
N ALA A 54 14.41 3.21 15.39
CA ALA A 54 13.22 3.16 14.54
C ALA A 54 12.22 4.29 14.80
N ALA A 55 12.33 5.00 15.93
CA ALA A 55 11.35 6.01 16.36
C ALA A 55 11.06 7.12 15.32
N PRO A 56 12.05 7.63 14.54
CA PRO A 56 11.79 8.62 13.49
C PRO A 56 10.93 8.11 12.33
N TYR A 57 10.85 6.78 12.17
CA TYR A 57 10.13 6.11 11.07
C TYR A 57 8.81 5.48 11.54
N LEU A 58 8.49 5.62 12.82
CA LEU A 58 7.37 4.95 13.45
C LEU A 58 6.09 5.78 13.29
N SER A 59 5.06 5.14 12.73
CA SER A 59 3.73 5.67 12.58
C SER A 59 2.70 4.63 13.07
N PHE A 60 1.41 4.99 13.03
CA PHE A 60 0.34 4.09 13.47
C PHE A 60 -0.85 4.17 12.52
N GLU A 61 -1.50 3.02 12.35
CA GLU A 61 -2.76 2.88 11.63
C GLU A 61 -3.98 2.98 12.58
N PRO A 62 -5.21 3.16 12.06
CA PRO A 62 -6.37 3.50 12.88
C PRO A 62 -6.71 2.54 14.02
N GLY A 63 -6.40 1.25 13.88
CA GLY A 63 -6.61 0.23 14.92
C GLY A 63 -5.49 0.14 15.96
N GLY A 64 -4.40 0.89 15.76
CA GLY A 64 -3.18 0.82 16.56
C GLY A 64 -2.13 -0.14 16.00
N GLN A 65 -2.28 -0.62 14.76
CA GLN A 65 -1.18 -1.30 14.08
C GLN A 65 0.03 -0.35 14.01
N LEU A 66 1.22 -0.89 14.26
CA LEU A 66 2.46 -0.13 14.19
C LEU A 66 2.98 -0.18 12.76
N GLU A 67 3.36 0.98 12.21
CA GLU A 67 3.98 1.07 10.89
C GLU A 67 5.43 1.55 11.03
N LEU A 68 6.33 0.93 10.25
CA LEU A 68 7.68 1.42 9.98
C LEU A 68 7.76 1.94 8.55
N SER A 69 7.90 3.25 8.37
CA SER A 69 8.07 3.90 7.07
C SER A 69 9.52 4.28 6.84
N LEU A 70 10.30 3.37 6.25
CA LEU A 70 11.76 3.48 6.15
C LEU A 70 12.21 4.36 4.97
N PRO A 71 13.40 4.97 5.02
CA PRO A 71 13.95 5.71 3.89
C PRO A 71 14.39 4.78 2.75
N PRO A 72 14.50 5.30 1.51
CA PRO A 72 14.98 4.52 0.38
C PRO A 72 16.46 4.15 0.53
N SER A 73 16.76 2.87 0.33
CA SER A 73 18.08 2.27 0.53
C SER A 73 18.44 1.34 -0.64
N LEU A 74 19.72 0.93 -0.68
CA LEU A 74 20.18 -0.15 -1.56
C LEU A 74 20.05 -1.53 -0.89
N ASP A 75 19.99 -1.57 0.44
CA ASP A 75 19.71 -2.75 1.26
C ASP A 75 18.50 -2.51 2.20
N PRO A 76 17.29 -2.34 1.62
CA PRO A 76 16.10 -2.08 2.43
C PRO A 76 15.73 -3.25 3.36
N LEU A 77 16.16 -4.48 3.06
CA LEU A 77 15.89 -5.65 3.89
C LEU A 77 16.78 -5.66 5.13
N GLY A 78 18.06 -5.32 4.99
CA GLY A 78 18.95 -5.10 6.13
C GLY A 78 18.43 -4.03 7.07
N ASP A 79 17.99 -2.89 6.52
CA ASP A 79 17.41 -1.78 7.29
C ASP A 79 16.16 -2.22 8.06
N LEU A 80 15.22 -2.91 7.39
CA LEU A 80 14.00 -3.42 8.01
C LEU A 80 14.30 -4.44 9.11
N ARG A 81 15.17 -5.43 8.84
CA ARG A 81 15.55 -6.47 9.81
C ARG A 81 16.19 -5.84 11.05
N SER A 82 17.12 -4.90 10.87
CA SER A 82 17.83 -4.22 11.96
C SER A 82 16.88 -3.42 12.86
N LEU A 83 16.05 -2.56 12.26
CA LEU A 83 15.13 -1.69 13.01
C LEU A 83 14.00 -2.48 13.69
N THR A 84 13.48 -3.52 13.03
CA THR A 84 12.46 -4.40 13.62
C THR A 84 13.03 -5.21 14.79
N ALA A 85 14.26 -5.71 14.66
CA ALA A 85 14.92 -6.43 15.74
C ALA A 85 15.17 -5.53 16.96
N ASP A 86 15.52 -4.26 16.74
CA ASP A 86 15.64 -3.29 17.82
C ASP A 86 14.31 -3.03 18.53
N LEU A 87 13.24 -2.77 17.78
CA LEU A 87 11.91 -2.60 18.36
C LEU A 87 11.48 -3.83 19.16
N ARG A 88 11.64 -5.04 18.63
CA ARG A 88 11.29 -6.29 19.34
C ARG A 88 12.01 -6.43 20.68
N ARG A 89 13.27 -5.99 20.80
CA ARG A 89 14.00 -6.01 22.07
C ARG A 89 13.45 -5.00 23.08
N ARG A 90 12.96 -3.85 22.62
CA ARG A 90 12.48 -2.74 23.48
C ARG A 90 11.03 -2.90 23.92
N LEU A 91 10.19 -3.45 23.05
CA LEU A 91 8.75 -3.56 23.27
C LEU A 91 8.35 -4.55 24.38
N GLY A 92 9.30 -5.34 24.90
CA GLY A 92 9.07 -6.23 26.05
C GLY A 92 7.95 -7.24 25.78
N GLY A 93 6.96 -7.29 26.67
CA GLY A 93 5.79 -8.17 26.55
C GLY A 93 4.81 -7.83 25.42
N ILE A 94 5.16 -6.92 24.50
CA ILE A 94 4.38 -6.59 23.31
C ILE A 94 5.01 -7.27 22.09
N THR A 95 4.20 -8.02 21.35
CA THR A 95 4.62 -8.75 20.15
C THR A 95 4.26 -7.97 18.88
N LEU A 96 5.23 -7.88 17.96
CA LEU A 96 5.02 -7.40 16.59
C LEU A 96 4.83 -8.59 15.64
N ARG A 97 3.65 -8.67 15.01
CA ARG A 97 3.28 -9.75 14.09
C ARG A 97 3.11 -9.21 12.68
N ALA A 98 3.91 -9.69 11.73
CA ALA A 98 3.75 -9.38 10.30
C ALA A 98 2.65 -10.29 9.71
N ILE A 99 1.41 -10.11 10.18
CA ILE A 99 0.23 -10.84 9.70
C ILE A 99 -0.73 -9.87 9.01
N PRO A 100 -1.33 -10.25 7.88
CA PRO A 100 -2.12 -9.33 7.07
C PRO A 100 -3.46 -8.94 7.69
N VAL A 101 -4.01 -9.80 8.56
CA VAL A 101 -5.29 -9.56 9.23
C VAL A 101 -5.17 -9.93 10.71
N ASP A 102 -5.56 -9.00 11.57
CA ASP A 102 -5.72 -9.21 13.00
C ASP A 102 -6.88 -10.20 13.27
N PRO A 103 -6.63 -11.35 13.93
CA PRO A 103 -7.67 -12.33 14.23
C PRO A 103 -8.73 -11.81 15.20
N ARG A 104 -8.43 -10.76 15.98
CA ARG A 104 -9.37 -10.16 16.94
C ARG A 104 -10.50 -9.46 16.19
N GLN A 105 -11.73 -9.65 16.64
CA GLN A 105 -12.90 -9.00 16.02
C GLN A 105 -13.09 -7.57 16.54
N ASP A 106 -12.92 -7.38 17.85
CA ASP A 106 -13.10 -6.08 18.52
C ASP A 106 -11.78 -5.31 18.63
N VAL A 107 -11.39 -4.65 17.53
CA VAL A 107 -10.30 -3.66 17.54
C VAL A 107 -10.89 -2.24 17.50
N PRO A 108 -10.62 -1.39 18.51
CA PRO A 108 -11.16 -0.03 18.58
C PRO A 108 -10.53 0.89 17.54
N LEU A 109 -11.21 2.00 17.24
CA LEU A 109 -10.58 3.13 16.54
C LEU A 109 -9.73 3.88 17.58
N GLN A 110 -8.40 3.81 17.44
CA GLN A 110 -7.48 4.52 18.33
C GLN A 110 -7.09 5.90 17.78
N LEU A 111 -6.91 6.03 16.46
CA LEU A 111 -6.65 7.33 15.84
C LEU A 111 -7.96 8.03 15.51
N THR A 112 -8.29 9.05 16.31
CA THR A 112 -9.58 9.75 16.26
C THR A 112 -9.50 11.13 15.59
N SER A 113 -8.49 11.36 14.73
CA SER A 113 -8.43 12.59 13.94
C SER A 113 -9.67 12.73 13.05
N ALA A 114 -10.00 13.96 12.66
CA ALA A 114 -11.19 14.26 11.83
C ALA A 114 -11.25 13.38 10.56
N ARG A 115 -10.09 13.12 9.94
CA ARG A 115 -9.95 12.23 8.78
C ARG A 115 -10.49 10.83 9.06
N TYR A 116 -10.02 10.18 10.13
CA TYR A 116 -10.38 8.80 10.43
C TYR A 116 -11.82 8.67 10.94
N VAL A 117 -12.31 9.66 11.68
CA VAL A 117 -13.72 9.73 12.09
C VAL A 117 -14.64 9.86 10.87
N ALA A 118 -14.28 10.70 9.90
CA ALA A 118 -15.04 10.86 8.66
C ALA A 118 -15.02 9.58 7.80
N MET A 119 -13.84 8.96 7.64
CA MET A 119 -13.68 7.67 6.96
C MET A 119 -14.58 6.60 7.57
N GLN A 120 -14.52 6.42 8.88
CA GLN A 120 -15.35 5.43 9.57
C GLN A 120 -16.84 5.71 9.39
N ARG A 121 -17.29 6.95 9.58
CA ARG A 121 -18.70 7.32 9.38
C ARG A 121 -19.18 6.95 7.97
N HIS A 122 -18.34 7.13 6.96
CA HIS A 122 -18.65 6.74 5.59
C HIS A 122 -18.69 5.22 5.43
N PHE A 123 -17.66 4.52 5.85
CA PHE A 123 -17.57 3.06 5.72
C PHE A 123 -18.70 2.32 6.45
N ASP A 124 -19.11 2.82 7.61
CA ASP A 124 -20.24 2.28 8.38
C ASP A 124 -21.56 2.26 7.61
N ARG A 125 -21.71 3.10 6.57
CA ARG A 125 -22.92 3.15 5.73
C ARG A 125 -22.90 2.19 4.55
N ILE A 126 -21.73 1.68 4.17
CA ILE A 126 -21.57 0.88 2.94
C ILE A 126 -21.15 -0.57 3.21
N GLY A 127 -20.72 -0.90 4.44
CA GLY A 127 -20.52 -2.27 4.86
C GLY A 127 -19.42 -2.46 5.91
N PRO A 128 -19.17 -3.72 6.32
CA PRO A 128 -18.22 -4.02 7.39
C PRO A 128 -16.74 -3.90 6.95
N ALA A 129 -16.47 -3.95 5.65
CA ALA A 129 -15.11 -4.05 5.11
C ALA A 129 -14.23 -2.83 5.47
N GLY A 130 -14.78 -1.61 5.50
CA GLY A 130 -13.98 -0.42 5.79
C GLY A 130 -13.50 -0.36 7.25
N ARG A 131 -14.30 -0.80 8.23
CA ARG A 131 -13.82 -0.94 9.63
C ARG A 131 -12.70 -1.97 9.73
N ARG A 132 -12.87 -3.10 9.04
CA ARG A 132 -11.86 -4.15 8.98
C ARG A 132 -10.55 -3.64 8.38
N MET A 133 -10.60 -2.97 7.23
CA MET A 133 -9.45 -2.35 6.59
C MET A 133 -8.76 -1.36 7.54
N MET A 134 -9.50 -0.43 8.12
CA MET A 134 -8.90 0.61 8.97
C MET A 134 -8.23 0.04 10.22
N ARG A 135 -8.80 -1.01 10.83
CA ARG A 135 -8.43 -1.39 12.20
C ARG A 135 -7.75 -2.73 12.34
N ARG A 136 -7.84 -3.58 11.32
CA ARG A 136 -7.46 -4.98 11.43
C ARG A 136 -6.57 -5.46 10.30
N THR A 137 -6.30 -4.66 9.28
CA THR A 137 -5.34 -5.08 8.25
C THR A 137 -3.96 -4.51 8.52
N ALA A 138 -2.93 -5.25 8.11
CA ALA A 138 -1.56 -4.78 8.02
C ALA A 138 -1.01 -5.12 6.62
N SER A 139 -0.07 -4.34 6.12
CA SER A 139 0.55 -4.52 4.81
C SER A 139 2.08 -4.36 4.81
N THR A 140 2.71 -4.94 3.80
CA THR A 140 4.06 -4.54 3.38
C THR A 140 3.93 -3.72 2.10
N GLN A 141 4.27 -2.45 2.16
CA GLN A 141 4.25 -1.55 1.02
C GLN A 141 5.68 -1.36 0.49
N ILE A 142 5.86 -1.45 -0.82
CA ILE A 142 7.19 -1.37 -1.46
C ILE A 142 7.22 -0.13 -2.35
N CYS A 143 8.12 0.80 -2.02
CA CYS A 143 8.28 2.08 -2.69
C CYS A 143 9.50 2.02 -3.62
N LEU A 144 9.28 2.24 -4.92
CA LEU A 144 10.29 2.10 -5.97
C LEU A 144 10.50 3.45 -6.68
N ASP A 145 11.74 3.88 -6.84
CA ASP A 145 12.12 5.06 -7.63
C ASP A 145 11.44 5.06 -9.01
N TRP A 146 10.85 6.18 -9.41
CA TRP A 146 10.06 6.31 -10.64
C TRP A 146 10.84 7.08 -11.70
N TRP A 147 11.17 6.42 -12.81
CA TRP A 147 12.04 6.95 -13.84
C TRP A 147 11.39 8.02 -14.72
N PRO A 148 12.17 8.95 -15.31
CA PRO A 148 11.65 9.95 -16.23
C PRO A 148 11.22 9.34 -17.58
N GLY A 149 10.43 10.12 -18.32
CA GLY A 149 10.09 9.84 -19.72
C GLY A 149 9.26 8.57 -19.92
N ARG A 150 9.46 7.92 -21.07
CA ARG A 150 8.69 6.72 -21.49
C ARG A 150 8.79 5.58 -20.48
N ALA A 151 9.97 5.36 -19.92
CA ALA A 151 10.18 4.27 -18.96
C ALA A 151 9.34 4.45 -17.69
N GLY A 152 9.13 5.69 -17.23
CA GLY A 152 8.22 5.95 -16.12
C GLY A 152 6.76 5.59 -16.42
N ILE A 153 6.29 5.83 -17.65
CA ILE A 153 4.95 5.41 -18.05
C ILE A 153 4.85 3.89 -18.12
N GLU A 154 5.87 3.21 -18.64
CA GLU A 154 5.96 1.75 -18.63
C GLU A 154 5.96 1.19 -17.20
N GLN A 155 6.68 1.82 -16.25
CA GLN A 155 6.70 1.45 -14.83
C GLN A 155 5.32 1.60 -14.17
N TRP A 156 4.62 2.71 -14.44
CA TRP A 156 3.24 2.90 -13.96
C TRP A 156 2.31 1.79 -14.47
N ARG A 157 2.36 1.51 -15.78
CA ARG A 157 1.50 0.50 -16.41
C ARG A 157 1.82 -0.90 -15.90
N VAL A 158 3.10 -1.28 -15.84
CA VAL A 158 3.48 -2.66 -15.48
C VAL A 158 3.07 -2.99 -14.05
N LEU A 159 3.22 -2.06 -13.10
CA LEU A 159 2.83 -2.31 -11.71
C LEU A 159 1.32 -2.45 -11.54
N ASN A 160 0.52 -1.70 -12.29
CA ASN A 160 -0.94 -1.82 -12.23
C ASN A 160 -1.44 -3.08 -12.94
N LEU A 161 -0.88 -3.43 -14.11
CA LEU A 161 -1.29 -4.60 -14.88
C LEU A 161 -0.81 -5.93 -14.28
N ALA A 162 0.42 -5.98 -13.77
CA ALA A 162 0.97 -7.18 -13.11
C ALA A 162 0.48 -7.33 -11.66
N GLY A 163 -0.15 -6.30 -11.09
CA GLY A 163 -0.60 -6.24 -9.71
C GLY A 163 -1.43 -7.47 -9.26
N PRO A 164 -2.46 -7.91 -10.01
CA PRO A 164 -3.24 -9.10 -9.66
C PRO A 164 -2.38 -10.37 -9.51
N PHE A 165 -1.42 -10.60 -10.42
CA PHE A 165 -0.55 -11.78 -10.39
C PHE A 165 0.45 -11.72 -9.23
N LEU A 166 0.97 -10.53 -8.94
CA LEU A 166 1.82 -10.30 -7.76
C LEU A 166 1.02 -10.55 -6.48
N ALA A 167 -0.23 -10.10 -6.42
CA ALA A 167 -1.10 -10.36 -5.28
C ALA A 167 -1.42 -11.84 -5.12
N ALA A 168 -1.73 -12.56 -6.22
CA ALA A 168 -1.92 -14.01 -6.19
C ALA A 168 -0.69 -14.76 -5.64
N ARG A 169 0.51 -14.29 -6.00
CA ARG A 169 1.79 -14.87 -5.56
C ARG A 169 2.14 -14.60 -4.10
N PHE A 170 1.85 -13.40 -3.60
CA PHE A 170 2.36 -12.96 -2.30
C PHE A 170 1.30 -12.89 -1.20
N ASN A 171 0.02 -12.87 -1.54
CA ASN A 171 -1.05 -12.79 -0.55
C ASN A 171 -1.49 -14.20 -0.16
N ARG A 172 -1.71 -14.40 1.14
CA ARG A 172 -2.13 -15.69 1.73
C ARG A 172 -3.31 -15.49 2.68
N SER A 173 -4.08 -14.43 2.47
CA SER A 173 -5.20 -14.01 3.31
C SER A 173 -6.34 -13.39 2.51
N ASP A 174 -7.47 -13.14 3.18
CA ASP A 174 -8.62 -12.42 2.65
C ASP A 174 -8.52 -10.88 2.82
N ARG A 175 -7.31 -10.35 3.08
CA ARG A 175 -7.06 -8.90 3.12
C ARG A 175 -7.38 -8.25 1.79
N LEU A 176 -7.00 -8.86 0.66
CA LEU A 176 -7.31 -8.32 -0.67
C LEU A 176 -8.83 -8.24 -0.91
N ALA A 177 -9.57 -9.28 -0.53
CA ALA A 177 -11.04 -9.27 -0.60
C ALA A 177 -11.65 -8.13 0.24
N THR A 178 -11.05 -7.80 1.39
CA THR A 178 -11.42 -6.62 2.18
C THR A 178 -11.28 -5.34 1.36
N TRP A 179 -10.14 -5.13 0.68
CA TRP A 179 -9.89 -3.95 -0.16
C TRP A 179 -10.84 -3.82 -1.35
N LEU A 180 -11.21 -4.93 -1.98
CA LEU A 180 -12.21 -4.95 -3.04
C LEU A 180 -13.61 -4.56 -2.54
N ALA A 181 -13.92 -4.88 -1.28
CA ALA A 181 -15.23 -4.63 -0.67
C ALA A 181 -15.34 -3.30 0.10
N VAL A 182 -14.23 -2.57 0.34
CA VAL A 182 -14.26 -1.32 1.12
C VAL A 182 -15.08 -0.24 0.43
N ASP A 183 -14.58 0.27 -0.71
CA ASP A 183 -15.18 1.34 -1.51
C ASP A 183 -14.42 1.42 -2.85
N PRO A 184 -14.92 0.79 -3.92
CA PRO A 184 -14.29 0.81 -5.24
C PRO A 184 -14.01 2.24 -5.75
N GLY A 185 -14.85 3.22 -5.37
CA GLY A 185 -14.70 4.62 -5.75
C GLY A 185 -13.43 5.29 -5.18
N ARG A 186 -12.75 4.65 -4.22
CA ARG A 186 -11.47 5.13 -3.69
C ARG A 186 -10.35 4.08 -3.69
N THR A 187 -10.60 2.85 -4.12
CA THR A 187 -9.58 1.79 -4.14
C THR A 187 -9.13 1.41 -5.54
N ALA A 188 -9.94 1.64 -6.59
CA ALA A 188 -9.55 1.45 -7.99
C ALA A 188 -8.80 0.14 -8.31
N PHE A 189 -9.26 -0.98 -7.73
CA PHE A 189 -8.85 -2.33 -8.14
C PHE A 189 -9.59 -2.74 -9.44
N ASP A 190 -9.50 -1.88 -10.45
CA ASP A 190 -10.16 -2.01 -11.75
C ASP A 190 -9.33 -1.28 -12.83
N ASP A 191 -9.94 -1.05 -14.00
CA ASP A 191 -9.28 -0.43 -15.14
C ASP A 191 -9.28 1.11 -15.09
N SER A 192 -9.83 1.75 -14.05
CA SER A 192 -10.04 3.20 -14.00
C SER A 192 -8.75 4.01 -14.07
N LEU A 193 -7.63 3.47 -13.56
CA LEU A 193 -6.33 4.13 -13.55
C LEU A 193 -5.53 3.99 -14.85
N LEU A 194 -5.99 3.10 -15.75
CA LEU A 194 -5.34 2.77 -17.01
C LEU A 194 -6.26 3.03 -18.22
N ARG A 195 -7.42 3.67 -18.01
CA ARG A 195 -8.45 3.88 -19.03
C ARG A 195 -7.96 4.77 -20.16
N ASP A 196 -7.24 5.83 -19.83
CA ASP A 196 -6.75 6.82 -20.79
C ASP A 196 -5.22 6.76 -20.90
N GLU A 197 -4.68 7.24 -22.03
CA GLU A 197 -3.23 7.35 -22.23
C GLU A 197 -2.56 8.33 -21.27
N ASP A 198 -3.31 9.34 -20.79
CA ASP A 198 -2.85 10.29 -19.78
C ASP A 198 -3.18 9.77 -18.37
N PRO A 199 -2.19 9.30 -17.60
CA PRO A 199 -2.43 8.80 -16.26
C PRO A 199 -2.79 9.91 -15.27
N VAL A 200 -2.44 11.18 -15.55
CA VAL A 200 -2.85 12.32 -14.71
C VAL A 200 -4.36 12.54 -14.83
N ALA A 201 -4.88 12.53 -16.05
CA ALA A 201 -6.32 12.64 -16.30
C ALA A 201 -7.11 11.48 -15.67
N SER A 202 -6.66 10.24 -15.89
CA SER A 202 -7.28 9.04 -15.30
C SER A 202 -7.34 9.11 -13.77
N TYR A 203 -6.22 9.49 -13.14
CA TYR A 203 -6.13 9.59 -11.68
C TYR A 203 -6.96 10.76 -11.14
N ALA A 204 -7.00 11.90 -11.83
CA ALA A 204 -7.83 13.04 -11.43
C ALA A 204 -9.34 12.72 -11.54
N ALA A 205 -9.75 11.97 -12.57
CA ALA A 205 -11.13 11.50 -12.73
C ALA A 205 -11.52 10.52 -11.62
N PHE A 206 -10.64 9.54 -11.33
CA PHE A 206 -10.79 8.63 -10.18
C PHE A 206 -10.94 9.41 -8.87
N ALA A 207 -10.06 10.37 -8.61
CA ALA A 207 -10.11 11.20 -7.41
C ALA A 207 -11.40 12.06 -7.35
N ALA A 208 -11.88 12.59 -8.47
CA ALA A 208 -13.08 13.40 -8.52
C ALA A 208 -14.36 12.59 -8.22
N ALA A 209 -14.39 11.31 -8.61
CA ALA A 209 -15.50 10.39 -8.36
C ALA A 209 -15.62 9.97 -6.87
N ALA A 210 -14.52 10.01 -6.12
CA ALA A 210 -14.51 9.59 -4.72
C ALA A 210 -15.23 10.57 -3.78
N THR A 211 -15.95 10.04 -2.79
CA THR A 211 -16.53 10.86 -1.72
C THR A 211 -15.43 11.56 -0.92
N VAL A 212 -15.59 12.87 -0.73
CA VAL A 212 -14.65 13.73 0.02
C VAL A 212 -14.85 13.55 1.52
N PHE A 213 -13.75 13.36 2.26
CA PHE A 213 -13.76 13.21 3.73
C PHE A 213 -13.16 14.39 4.48
N VAL A 214 -12.24 15.10 3.84
CA VAL A 214 -11.46 16.19 4.44
C VAL A 214 -11.32 17.30 3.42
N ASP A 215 -11.06 18.51 3.91
CA ASP A 215 -10.95 19.68 3.05
C ASP A 215 -9.66 19.69 2.23
N GLY A 216 -9.77 20.25 1.03
CA GLY A 216 -8.65 20.51 0.14
C GLY A 216 -8.18 19.28 -0.66
N PRO A 217 -7.53 19.53 -1.82
CA PRO A 217 -7.15 18.47 -2.75
C PRO A 217 -6.11 17.50 -2.20
N VAL A 218 -5.11 18.01 -1.44
CA VAL A 218 -4.07 17.16 -0.83
C VAL A 218 -4.66 16.21 0.21
N GLY A 219 -5.52 16.75 1.08
CA GLY A 219 -6.21 15.95 2.10
C GLY A 219 -7.07 14.87 1.46
N HIS A 220 -7.88 15.22 0.46
CA HIS A 220 -8.72 14.26 -0.26
C HIS A 220 -7.91 13.13 -0.91
N LEU A 221 -6.83 13.46 -1.62
CA LEU A 221 -5.96 12.46 -2.28
C LEU A 221 -5.33 11.50 -1.28
N SER A 222 -5.07 11.93 -0.03
CA SER A 222 -4.58 11.06 1.05
C SER A 222 -5.59 10.01 1.53
N THR A 223 -6.85 10.11 1.09
CA THR A 223 -7.94 9.18 1.42
C THR A 223 -8.32 8.24 0.27
N LEU A 224 -7.51 8.23 -0.80
CA LEU A 224 -7.58 7.28 -1.91
C LEU A 224 -6.54 6.19 -1.70
N PHE A 225 -6.90 4.94 -1.96
CA PHE A 225 -6.10 3.76 -1.69
C PHE A 225 -5.94 2.88 -2.94
N PRO A 226 -5.41 3.43 -4.05
CA PRO A 226 -5.15 2.64 -5.25
C PRO A 226 -4.12 1.53 -4.98
N PRO A 227 -4.14 0.42 -5.73
CA PRO A 227 -3.16 -0.67 -5.57
C PRO A 227 -1.71 -0.19 -5.77
N VAL A 228 -1.51 0.77 -6.67
CA VAL A 228 -0.24 1.47 -6.90
C VAL A 228 -0.47 2.96 -6.72
N ARG A 229 0.23 3.60 -5.77
CA ARG A 229 0.09 5.03 -5.50
C ARG A 229 1.27 5.83 -6.06
N PRO A 230 1.02 6.88 -6.84
CA PRO A 230 2.06 7.81 -7.31
C PRO A 230 2.42 8.82 -6.22
N ARG A 231 3.73 9.06 -6.00
CA ARG A 231 4.24 9.93 -4.92
C ARG A 231 5.28 10.95 -5.42
N GLY A 232 5.10 11.43 -6.63
CA GLY A 232 6.01 12.36 -7.29
C GLY A 232 7.22 11.64 -7.87
N ALA A 233 8.16 11.24 -7.03
CA ALA A 233 9.43 10.64 -7.47
C ALA A 233 9.51 9.10 -7.35
N TYR A 234 8.49 8.47 -6.76
CA TYR A 234 8.42 7.01 -6.58
C TYR A 234 6.99 6.51 -6.76
N LEU A 235 6.87 5.19 -7.00
CA LEU A 235 5.63 4.44 -7.01
C LEU A 235 5.58 3.53 -5.79
N GLU A 236 4.45 3.50 -5.11
CA GLU A 236 4.22 2.71 -3.90
C GLU A 236 3.26 1.56 -4.21
N VAL A 237 3.72 0.32 -4.05
CA VAL A 237 2.94 -0.91 -4.21
C VAL A 237 2.26 -1.24 -2.87
N ARG A 238 0.92 -1.30 -2.83
CA ARG A 238 0.14 -1.33 -1.56
C ARG A 238 -0.73 -2.58 -1.36
N PHE A 239 -0.84 -3.41 -2.39
CA PHE A 239 -1.78 -4.53 -2.39
C PHE A 239 -1.24 -5.80 -1.72
N LEU A 240 0.04 -5.85 -1.38
CA LEU A 240 0.66 -7.00 -0.74
C LEU A 240 0.16 -7.14 0.72
N ASP A 241 0.03 -8.38 1.17
CA ASP A 241 -0.13 -8.73 2.57
C ASP A 241 1.03 -8.20 3.42
N ALA A 242 0.87 -8.14 4.74
CA ALA A 242 2.04 -8.04 5.61
C ALA A 242 2.86 -9.33 5.45
N LEU A 243 4.10 -9.18 4.97
CA LEU A 243 4.99 -10.26 4.61
C LEU A 243 6.07 -10.47 5.70
N GLU A 244 6.43 -11.72 5.93
CA GLU A 244 7.64 -12.05 6.68
C GLU A 244 8.90 -11.71 5.85
N PRO A 245 10.06 -11.44 6.48
CA PRO A 245 11.25 -10.87 5.82
C PRO A 245 11.69 -11.59 4.53
N ASP A 246 11.64 -12.92 4.49
CA ASP A 246 12.06 -13.67 3.30
C ASP A 246 11.08 -13.52 2.12
N ALA A 247 9.80 -13.33 2.42
CA ALA A 247 8.79 -13.02 1.40
C ALA A 247 8.94 -11.56 0.91
N VAL A 248 9.29 -10.63 1.80
CA VAL A 248 9.63 -9.24 1.42
C VAL A 248 10.81 -9.24 0.43
N GLU A 249 11.86 -10.02 0.72
CA GLU A 249 13.05 -10.11 -0.14
C GLU A 249 12.68 -10.59 -1.56
N ARG A 250 11.85 -11.63 -1.67
CA ARG A 250 11.35 -12.12 -2.96
C ARG A 250 10.47 -11.09 -3.67
N ALA A 251 9.57 -10.42 -2.95
CA ALA A 251 8.70 -9.39 -3.52
C ALA A 251 9.51 -8.21 -4.07
N VAL A 252 10.50 -7.72 -3.31
CA VAL A 252 11.44 -6.68 -3.75
C VAL A 252 12.22 -7.14 -4.98
N GLY A 253 12.69 -8.39 -5.02
CA GLY A 253 13.39 -8.95 -6.18
C GLY A 253 12.58 -8.89 -7.47
N VAL A 254 11.34 -9.40 -7.43
CA VAL A 254 10.44 -9.38 -8.60
C VAL A 254 10.10 -7.95 -9.01
N LEU A 255 9.76 -7.09 -8.05
CA LEU A 255 9.43 -5.69 -8.33
C LEU A 255 10.62 -4.92 -8.93
N ARG A 256 11.85 -5.19 -8.49
CA ARG A 256 13.05 -4.59 -9.09
C ARG A 256 13.26 -5.03 -10.53
N GLN A 257 12.99 -6.29 -10.87
CA GLN A 257 13.02 -6.75 -12.26
C GLN A 257 11.96 -6.04 -13.10
N LEU A 258 10.71 -5.97 -12.63
CA LEU A 258 9.63 -5.27 -13.34
C LEU A 258 9.90 -3.78 -13.49
N MET A 259 10.51 -3.13 -12.50
CA MET A 259 10.73 -1.69 -12.51
C MET A 259 12.01 -1.29 -13.23
N TYR A 260 13.10 -2.02 -13.06
CA TYR A 260 14.45 -1.57 -13.41
C TYR A 260 15.16 -2.39 -14.49
N ASP A 261 14.54 -3.45 -14.99
CA ASP A 261 14.96 -4.14 -16.22
C ASP A 261 14.06 -3.72 -17.39
N ASP A 262 14.63 -3.00 -18.36
CA ASP A 262 13.89 -2.48 -19.52
C ASP A 262 13.32 -3.60 -20.41
N VAL A 263 14.04 -4.71 -20.55
CA VAL A 263 13.61 -5.84 -21.41
C VAL A 263 12.47 -6.57 -20.71
N ARG A 264 12.71 -6.99 -19.46
CA ARG A 264 11.71 -7.73 -18.68
C ARG A 264 10.41 -6.94 -18.53
N ARG A 265 10.49 -5.64 -18.23
CA ARG A 265 9.31 -4.77 -18.11
C ARG A 265 8.48 -4.75 -19.38
N ARG A 266 9.13 -4.62 -20.54
CA ARG A 266 8.44 -4.54 -21.84
C ARG A 266 7.87 -5.89 -22.27
N ASP A 267 8.52 -6.99 -21.92
CA ASP A 267 8.03 -8.34 -22.19
C ASP A 267 6.74 -8.60 -21.42
N VAL A 268 6.72 -8.27 -20.13
CA VAL A 268 5.54 -8.38 -19.29
C VAL A 268 4.42 -7.46 -19.77
N LEU A 269 4.73 -6.21 -20.16
CA LEU A 269 3.73 -5.30 -20.72
C LEU A 269 3.09 -5.84 -22.01
N ARG A 270 3.87 -6.48 -22.88
CA ARG A 270 3.35 -7.13 -24.10
C ARG A 270 2.48 -8.33 -23.77
N ALA A 271 2.87 -9.15 -22.79
CA ALA A 271 2.09 -10.30 -22.36
C ALA A 271 0.75 -9.93 -21.70
N LEU A 272 0.68 -8.74 -21.09
CA LEU A 272 -0.51 -8.24 -20.39
C LEU A 272 -1.36 -7.25 -21.21
N GLU A 273 -1.04 -7.07 -22.50
CA GLU A 273 -1.82 -6.21 -23.38
C GLU A 273 -3.26 -6.71 -23.52
N GLY A 274 -4.24 -5.82 -23.33
CA GLY A 274 -5.67 -6.17 -23.38
C GLY A 274 -6.22 -6.93 -22.17
N SER A 275 -5.41 -7.13 -21.12
CA SER A 275 -5.88 -7.74 -19.87
C SER A 275 -7.00 -6.92 -19.20
N ARG A 276 -7.92 -7.63 -18.51
CA ARG A 276 -9.05 -7.03 -17.79
C ARG A 276 -8.74 -6.97 -16.30
N SER A 277 -8.22 -5.84 -15.84
CA SER A 277 -7.69 -5.69 -14.48
C SER A 277 -8.74 -6.04 -13.41
N ALA A 278 -9.98 -5.59 -13.60
CA ALA A 278 -11.06 -5.83 -12.64
C ALA A 278 -11.40 -7.32 -12.44
N GLU A 279 -11.35 -8.13 -13.50
CA GLU A 279 -11.59 -9.59 -13.42
C GLU A 279 -10.41 -10.28 -12.73
N LEU A 280 -9.18 -9.90 -13.10
CA LEU A 280 -7.95 -10.46 -12.53
C LEU A 280 -7.79 -10.17 -11.04
N TRP A 281 -8.14 -8.96 -10.57
CA TRP A 281 -8.10 -8.64 -9.14
C TRP A 281 -9.08 -9.49 -8.32
N ARG A 282 -10.28 -9.78 -8.87
CA ARG A 282 -11.25 -10.67 -8.22
C ARG A 282 -10.75 -12.11 -8.20
N ALA A 283 -10.21 -12.61 -9.30
CA ALA A 283 -9.62 -13.94 -9.38
C ALA A 283 -8.44 -14.10 -8.39
N ALA A 284 -7.57 -13.09 -8.29
CA ALA A 284 -6.49 -13.08 -7.31
C ALA A 284 -7.01 -13.13 -5.86
N ALA A 285 -8.07 -12.37 -5.54
CA ALA A 285 -8.68 -12.38 -4.22
C ALA A 285 -9.40 -13.69 -3.89
N ALA A 286 -9.91 -14.40 -4.90
CA ALA A 286 -10.55 -15.71 -4.78
C ALA A 286 -9.54 -16.88 -4.73
N GLY A 287 -8.26 -16.63 -5.03
CA GLY A 287 -7.25 -17.69 -5.16
C GLY A 287 -7.36 -18.50 -6.44
N GLU A 288 -7.98 -17.94 -7.48
CA GLU A 288 -8.27 -18.59 -8.77
C GLU A 288 -7.26 -18.20 -9.87
N LEU A 289 -6.36 -17.25 -9.59
CA LEU A 289 -5.40 -16.75 -10.56
C LEU A 289 -4.05 -17.47 -10.45
N GLU A 290 -3.57 -18.01 -11.57
CA GLU A 290 -2.25 -18.65 -11.66
C GLU A 290 -1.11 -17.64 -11.50
N GLU A 291 -0.05 -18.02 -10.79
CA GLU A 291 1.03 -17.10 -10.37
C GLU A 291 2.10 -16.83 -11.45
N GLU A 292 2.07 -17.54 -12.59
CA GLU A 292 3.23 -17.66 -13.50
C GLU A 292 3.59 -16.40 -14.30
N MET A 293 2.64 -15.49 -14.56
CA MET A 293 2.91 -14.33 -15.43
C MET A 293 3.84 -13.26 -14.82
N ALA A 294 4.18 -13.38 -13.52
CA ALA A 294 5.07 -12.45 -12.81
C ALA A 294 6.43 -13.07 -12.41
N ALA A 295 6.74 -14.30 -12.83
CA ALA A 295 8.00 -15.01 -12.54
C ALA A 295 9.12 -14.64 -13.50
#